data_AF-A0A7S2JQE9-F1
#
_entry.id   AF-A0A7S2JQE9-F1
#
_cell.length_a   1.000
_cell.length_b   1.000
_cell.length_c   1.000
_cell.angle_alpha   90.00
_cell.angle_beta   90.00
_cell.angle_gamma   90.00
#
_symmetry.space_group_name_H-M   'P 1'
#
loop_
_entity.id
_entity.type
_entity.pdbx_description
1 polymer ?
#
loop_
_entity_poly.entity_id
_entity_poly.type
_entity_poly.pdbx_seq_one_letter_code
_entity_poly.pdbx_strand_id
1 'polypeptide(L)'
;RERDEHQRTFRWGIGNKFRSQSENRFKPVYKPHPKETVVRNDYYESENPNIVWEELNESWEVYWYEHNKLTARPFPVKKWGVERAKIEAYNFYEELQSSGRLHERTEIASPERGVFYDRRTQDWVALIWKDGRPQSRCYSATKYGLEGARALAEAKFRDPVHGVLPARRGGGTPSRLKTG
;
A
#
# COMPACT_ATOMS: atom_id res chain seq x y z
N ARG A 1 28.26 7.89 29.10
CA ARG A 1 27.56 6.59 29.18
C ARG A 1 27.83 5.90 27.86
N GLU A 2 28.65 4.83 27.86
CA GLU A 2 28.70 3.90 26.73
C GLU A 2 27.28 3.37 26.52
N ARG A 3 26.82 3.37 25.27
CA ARG A 3 25.54 2.75 24.90
C ARG A 3 25.86 1.32 24.48
N ASP A 4 24.98 0.38 24.80
CA ASP A 4 25.19 -1.01 24.46
C ASP A 4 25.20 -1.22 22.93
N GLU A 5 26.16 -2.02 22.47
CA GLU A 5 26.41 -2.31 21.05
C GLU A 5 26.43 -3.82 20.79
N HIS A 6 26.10 -4.21 19.56
CA HIS A 6 26.16 -5.61 19.11
C HIS A 6 26.73 -5.71 17.69
N GLN A 7 27.27 -6.88 17.37
CA GLN A 7 27.74 -7.18 16.02
C GLN A 7 26.56 -7.55 15.11
N ARG A 8 26.52 -6.95 13.92
CA ARG A 8 25.50 -7.21 12.90
C ARG A 8 26.14 -7.46 11.55
N THR A 9 25.66 -8.48 10.84
CA THR A 9 25.99 -8.73 9.43
C THR A 9 24.84 -8.26 8.56
N PHE A 10 25.07 -7.24 7.73
CA PHE A 10 24.11 -6.75 6.75
C PHE A 10 24.21 -7.54 5.44
N ARG A 11 23.11 -8.12 4.95
CA ARG A 11 23.06 -8.97 3.74
C ARG A 11 22.58 -8.19 2.51
N TRP A 12 23.46 -7.33 2.02
CA TRP A 12 23.20 -6.45 0.89
C TRP A 12 22.77 -7.17 -0.39
N GLY A 13 21.65 -6.75 -0.97
CA GLY A 13 21.22 -7.13 -2.34
C GLY A 13 20.45 -8.44 -2.47
N ILE A 14 20.44 -9.29 -1.45
CA ILE A 14 19.66 -10.55 -1.43
C ILE A 14 18.44 -10.43 -0.49
N GLY A 15 18.55 -9.54 0.50
CA GLY A 15 17.60 -9.42 1.60
C GLY A 15 17.93 -10.41 2.72
N ASN A 16 17.47 -10.10 3.92
CA ASN A 16 17.77 -10.91 5.11
C ASN A 16 16.91 -12.16 5.25
N LYS A 17 15.80 -12.25 4.52
CA LYS A 17 14.88 -13.39 4.58
C LYS A 17 14.79 -14.07 3.22
N PHE A 18 14.46 -15.37 3.27
CA PHE A 18 14.24 -16.20 2.09
C PHE A 18 13.21 -15.55 1.14
N ARG A 19 13.50 -15.58 -0.16
CA ARG A 19 12.56 -15.21 -1.22
C ARG A 19 12.36 -16.43 -2.11
N SER A 20 11.10 -16.81 -2.35
CA SER A 20 10.84 -17.85 -3.34
C SER A 20 11.33 -17.36 -4.71
N GLN A 21 12.08 -18.23 -5.39
CA GLN A 21 12.63 -17.96 -6.71
C GLN A 21 11.79 -18.73 -7.71
N SER A 22 11.19 -18.03 -8.67
CA SER A 22 10.54 -18.68 -9.81
C SER A 22 11.62 -19.18 -10.78
N GLU A 23 11.58 -20.46 -11.14
CA GLU A 23 12.57 -21.10 -12.05
C GLU A 23 12.77 -20.32 -13.36
N ASN A 24 11.70 -19.70 -13.87
CA ASN A 24 11.71 -18.97 -15.15
C ASN A 24 12.22 -17.52 -15.07
N ARG A 25 12.65 -17.03 -13.90
CA ARG A 25 13.15 -15.66 -13.76
C ARG A 25 14.67 -15.66 -13.66
N PHE A 26 15.32 -15.54 -14.81
CA PHE A 26 16.76 -15.28 -14.87
C PHE A 26 17.05 -13.97 -14.13
N LYS A 27 17.84 -14.06 -13.04
CA LYS A 27 18.41 -12.91 -12.38
C LYS A 27 19.93 -13.05 -12.44
N PRO A 28 20.67 -12.02 -12.89
CA PRO A 28 22.10 -11.99 -12.65
C PRO A 28 22.33 -12.15 -11.15
N VAL A 29 23.03 -13.22 -10.76
CA VAL A 29 23.36 -13.49 -9.36
C VAL A 29 24.38 -12.44 -8.96
N TYR A 30 23.92 -11.35 -8.35
CA TYR A 30 24.83 -10.47 -7.63
C TYR A 30 25.50 -11.31 -6.54
N LYS A 31 26.84 -11.31 -6.53
CA LYS A 31 27.58 -11.99 -5.47
C LYS A 31 27.09 -11.46 -4.12
N PRO A 32 26.84 -12.34 -3.13
CA PRO A 32 26.56 -11.89 -1.78
C PRO A 32 27.69 -10.96 -1.32
N HIS A 33 27.32 -9.78 -0.83
CA HIS A 33 28.26 -8.83 -0.24
C HIS A 33 27.85 -8.55 1.20
N PRO A 34 27.93 -9.54 2.11
CA PRO A 34 27.66 -9.31 3.50
C PRO A 34 28.68 -8.32 4.07
N LYS A 35 28.22 -7.39 4.90
CA LYS A 35 29.10 -6.47 5.62
C LYS A 35 28.86 -6.59 7.11
N GLU A 36 29.91 -6.98 7.82
CA GLU A 36 29.91 -6.99 9.28
C GLU A 36 30.24 -5.61 9.82
N THR A 37 29.51 -5.22 10.85
CA THR A 37 29.70 -3.94 11.52
C THR A 37 29.12 -4.01 12.92
N VAL A 38 29.53 -3.07 13.77
CA VAL A 38 29.00 -2.93 15.13
C VAL A 38 27.91 -1.86 15.08
N VAL A 39 26.77 -2.17 15.68
CA VAL A 39 25.58 -1.31 15.67
C VAL A 39 25.09 -1.17 17.09
N ARG A 40 24.59 0.01 17.43
CA ARG A 40 23.95 0.25 18.72
C ARG A 40 22.66 -0.57 18.86
N ASN A 41 22.35 -1.00 20.07
CA ASN A 41 21.10 -1.72 20.34
C ASN A 41 19.85 -0.87 20.00
N ASP A 42 19.93 0.44 20.23
CA ASP A 42 18.86 1.42 19.94
C ASP A 42 18.77 1.81 18.45
N TYR A 43 19.66 1.29 17.59
CA TYR A 43 19.74 1.75 16.21
C TYR A 43 18.40 1.63 15.50
N TYR A 44 17.73 0.48 15.61
CA TYR A 44 16.49 0.13 14.94
C TYR A 44 15.24 0.85 15.48
N GLU A 45 15.36 1.57 16.59
CA GLU A 45 14.26 2.30 17.22
C GLU A 45 14.08 3.67 16.59
N SER A 46 12.85 4.18 16.55
CA SER A 46 12.54 5.50 16.01
C SER A 46 11.51 6.18 16.90
N GLU A 47 11.75 7.45 17.19
CA GLU A 47 10.79 8.30 17.92
C GLU A 47 9.64 8.73 17.00
N ASN A 48 9.87 8.75 15.69
CA ASN A 48 8.88 9.10 14.69
C ASN A 48 8.17 7.83 14.16
N PRO A 49 6.84 7.69 14.34
CA PRO A 49 6.10 6.51 13.89
C PRO A 49 6.06 6.35 12.35
N ASN A 50 6.35 7.42 11.60
CA ASN A 50 6.43 7.39 10.14
C ASN A 50 7.79 6.92 9.63
N ILE A 51 8.81 6.79 10.49
CA ILE A 51 10.15 6.36 10.10
C ILE A 51 10.41 5.02 10.78
N VAL A 52 10.46 3.95 10.00
CA VAL A 52 10.50 2.58 10.53
C VAL A 52 11.67 1.82 9.93
N TRP A 53 12.32 0.99 10.73
CA TRP A 53 13.31 0.04 10.22
C TRP A 53 12.62 -1.15 9.56
N GLU A 54 12.87 -1.36 8.27
CA GLU A 54 12.39 -2.50 7.51
C GLU A 54 13.49 -3.57 7.42
N GLU A 55 13.25 -4.70 8.09
CA GLU A 55 14.26 -5.74 8.32
C GLU A 55 14.60 -6.53 7.04
N LEU A 56 13.63 -6.73 6.13
CA LEU A 56 13.80 -7.58 4.95
C LEU A 56 14.84 -7.01 3.97
N ASN A 57 14.74 -5.72 3.69
CA ASN A 57 15.57 -4.99 2.75
C ASN A 57 16.70 -4.22 3.43
N GLU A 58 16.74 -4.22 4.77
CA GLU A 58 17.74 -3.51 5.58
C GLU A 58 17.74 -2.01 5.27
N SER A 59 16.56 -1.41 5.37
CA SER A 59 16.34 -0.01 5.03
C SER A 59 15.53 0.71 6.08
N TRP A 60 15.86 1.97 6.32
CA TRP A 60 14.92 2.89 6.93
C TRP A 60 13.87 3.27 5.91
N GLU A 61 12.60 3.15 6.25
CA GLU A 61 11.51 3.55 5.37
C GLU A 61 10.74 4.70 5.99
N VAL A 62 10.55 5.75 5.19
CA VAL A 62 9.71 6.89 5.55
C VAL A 62 8.35 6.70 4.90
N TYR A 63 7.30 6.65 5.71
CA TYR A 63 5.92 6.47 5.30
C TYR A 63 5.15 7.79 5.40
N TRP A 64 4.42 8.17 4.36
CA TRP A 64 3.51 9.32 4.40
C TRP A 64 2.30 9.10 3.52
N TYR A 65 1.22 9.86 3.75
CA TYR A 65 0.08 9.87 2.85
C TYR A 65 0.24 10.97 1.82
N GLU A 66 0.07 10.62 0.56
CA GLU A 66 0.04 11.55 -0.56
C GLU A 66 -1.10 11.12 -1.49
N HIS A 67 -1.98 12.06 -1.86
CA HIS A 67 -3.19 11.78 -2.62
C HIS A 67 -4.03 10.62 -2.02
N ASN A 68 -4.21 10.58 -0.70
CA ASN A 68 -4.92 9.51 0.02
C ASN A 68 -4.36 8.09 -0.17
N LYS A 69 -3.11 7.98 -0.65
CA LYS A 69 -2.38 6.74 -0.80
C LYS A 69 -1.20 6.72 0.16
N LEU A 70 -1.03 5.60 0.86
CA LEU A 70 0.17 5.38 1.66
C LEU A 70 1.36 5.19 0.72
N THR A 71 2.33 6.08 0.81
CA THR A 71 3.57 6.07 0.05
C THR A 71 4.72 5.80 1.02
N ALA A 72 5.76 5.13 0.52
CA ALA A 72 6.97 4.86 1.27
C ALA A 72 8.21 5.20 0.43
N ARG A 73 9.25 5.70 1.08
CA ARG A 73 10.58 5.90 0.48
C ARG A 73 11.63 5.17 1.30
N PRO A 74 12.34 4.21 0.71
CA PRO A 74 13.39 3.49 1.41
C PRO A 74 14.73 4.24 1.36
N PHE A 75 15.48 4.11 2.45
CA PHE A 75 16.86 4.54 2.66
C PHE A 75 17.69 3.31 3.05
N PRO A 76 18.14 2.51 2.06
CA PRO A 76 18.84 1.26 2.32
C PRO A 76 20.24 1.50 2.88
N VAL A 77 20.62 0.73 3.90
CA VAL A 77 21.97 0.77 4.49
C VAL A 77 23.05 0.46 3.45
N LYS A 78 22.76 -0.40 2.47
CA LYS A 78 23.68 -0.67 1.35
C LYS A 78 24.09 0.60 0.58
N LYS A 79 23.16 1.54 0.40
CA LYS A 79 23.38 2.77 -0.38
C LYS A 79 24.00 3.87 0.47
N TRP A 80 23.47 4.06 1.68
CA TRP A 80 23.80 5.23 2.50
C TRP A 80 24.83 4.94 3.59
N GLY A 81 25.00 3.69 4.00
CA GLY A 81 25.73 3.29 5.21
C GLY A 81 24.81 3.24 6.45
N VAL A 82 25.29 2.64 7.53
CA VAL A 82 24.49 2.37 8.75
C VAL A 82 24.01 3.69 9.37
N GLU A 83 24.92 4.56 9.79
CA GLU A 83 24.56 5.80 10.49
C GLU A 83 23.78 6.78 9.59
N ARG A 84 24.27 6.99 8.37
CA ARG A 84 23.69 7.95 7.44
C ARG A 84 22.30 7.54 6.96
N ALA A 85 21.99 6.26 6.81
CA ALA A 85 20.67 5.84 6.35
C ALA A 85 19.54 6.37 7.24
N LYS A 86 19.73 6.37 8.57
CA LYS A 86 18.76 6.92 9.52
C LYS A 86 18.67 8.44 9.39
N ILE A 87 19.82 9.12 9.36
CA ILE A 87 19.88 10.59 9.25
C ILE A 87 19.16 11.07 7.97
N GLU A 88 19.44 10.44 6.82
CA GLU A 88 18.84 10.82 5.53
C GLU A 88 17.32 10.57 5.52
N ALA A 89 16.84 9.54 6.23
CA ALA A 89 15.41 9.30 6.40
C ALA A 89 14.72 10.42 7.21
N TYR A 90 15.36 10.88 8.30
CA TYR A 90 14.85 12.00 9.10
C TYR A 90 14.88 13.32 8.33
N ASN A 91 15.99 13.64 7.65
CA ASN A 91 16.11 14.83 6.81
C ASN A 91 15.02 14.88 5.73
N PHE A 92 14.73 13.74 5.09
CA PHE A 92 13.66 13.66 4.09
C PHE A 92 12.27 13.86 4.70
N TYR A 93 12.03 13.34 5.91
CA TYR A 93 10.77 13.59 6.60
C TYR A 93 10.58 15.08 6.95
N GLU A 94 11.64 15.75 7.41
CA GLU A 94 11.63 17.20 7.65
C GLU A 94 11.37 17.99 6.36
N GLU A 95 11.96 17.56 5.22
CA GLU A 95 11.67 18.13 3.90
C GLU A 95 10.18 17.98 3.55
N LEU A 96 9.58 16.79 3.75
CA LEU A 96 8.14 16.58 3.54
C LEU A 96 7.28 17.50 4.43
N GLN A 97 7.70 17.71 5.68
CA GLN A 97 7.00 18.59 6.62
C GLN A 97 7.06 20.05 6.16
N SER A 98 8.26 20.54 5.84
CA SER A 98 8.49 21.92 5.38
C SER A 98 7.78 22.25 4.06
N SER A 99 7.62 21.27 3.18
CA SER A 99 6.91 21.41 1.90
C SER A 99 5.39 21.24 2.00
N GLY A 100 4.86 20.91 3.19
CA GLY A 100 3.42 20.72 3.41
C GLY A 100 2.85 19.45 2.75
N ARG A 101 3.69 18.47 2.43
CA ARG A 101 3.30 17.20 1.77
C ARG A 101 2.90 16.11 2.75
N LEU A 102 3.09 16.33 4.05
CA LEU A 102 2.58 15.43 5.09
C LEU A 102 1.09 15.64 5.26
N HIS A 103 0.31 14.91 4.46
CA HIS A 103 -1.14 14.88 4.62
C HIS A 103 -1.55 13.82 5.63
N GLU A 104 -2.63 14.10 6.36
CA GLU A 104 -3.30 13.09 7.16
C GLU A 104 -4.04 12.10 6.24
N ARG A 105 -4.28 10.91 6.78
CA ARG A 105 -5.13 9.92 6.13
C ARG A 105 -6.57 10.43 6.13
N THR A 106 -7.06 10.86 4.97
CA THR A 106 -8.49 11.18 4.84
C THR A 106 -9.34 9.90 4.91
N GLU A 107 -10.42 9.95 5.69
CA GLU A 107 -11.47 8.96 5.65
C GLU A 107 -12.49 9.31 4.57
N ILE A 108 -12.47 8.55 3.48
CA ILE A 108 -13.46 8.69 2.40
C ILE A 108 -14.65 7.81 2.77
N ALA A 109 -15.75 8.44 3.19
CA ALA A 109 -16.99 7.76 3.53
C ALA A 109 -17.64 7.15 2.28
N SER A 110 -18.17 5.94 2.43
CA SER A 110 -19.04 5.35 1.40
C SER A 110 -20.37 6.10 1.33
N PRO A 111 -20.81 6.54 0.16
CA PRO A 111 -22.09 7.21 0.02
C PRO A 111 -23.26 6.25 0.21
N GLU A 112 -23.13 5.01 -0.26
CA GLU A 112 -24.19 4.01 -0.25
C GLU A 112 -23.61 2.60 -0.07
N ARG A 113 -24.45 1.67 0.42
CA ARG A 113 -24.06 0.27 0.54
C ARG A 113 -23.84 -0.34 -0.85
N GLY A 114 -22.61 -0.72 -1.14
CA GLY A 114 -22.21 -1.26 -2.45
C GLY A 114 -21.42 -0.27 -3.29
N VAL A 115 -21.28 0.98 -2.86
CA VAL A 115 -20.41 1.99 -3.46
C VAL A 115 -19.32 2.38 -2.47
N PHE A 116 -18.06 2.19 -2.82
CA PHE A 116 -16.94 2.50 -1.93
C PHE A 116 -15.69 2.88 -2.70
N TYR A 117 -14.78 3.56 -2.04
CA TYR A 117 -13.49 3.94 -2.62
C TYR A 117 -12.43 2.88 -2.31
N ASP A 118 -11.91 2.20 -3.34
CA ASP A 118 -10.75 1.32 -3.24
C ASP A 118 -9.47 2.17 -3.28
N ARG A 119 -8.85 2.35 -2.11
CA ARG A 119 -7.62 3.14 -1.95
C ARG A 119 -6.40 2.51 -2.62
N ARG A 120 -6.40 1.19 -2.84
CA ARG A 120 -5.27 0.49 -3.44
C ARG A 120 -5.19 0.76 -4.93
N THR A 121 -6.34 0.72 -5.61
CA THR A 121 -6.43 1.03 -7.04
C THR A 121 -6.75 2.50 -7.32
N GLN A 122 -7.13 3.26 -6.28
CA GLN A 122 -7.53 4.67 -6.37
C GLN A 122 -8.79 4.85 -7.22
N ASP A 123 -9.77 3.96 -7.06
CA ASP A 123 -11.00 3.93 -7.83
C ASP A 123 -12.24 3.98 -6.93
N TRP A 124 -13.31 4.58 -7.43
CA TRP A 124 -14.65 4.34 -6.89
C TRP A 124 -15.24 3.08 -7.49
N VAL A 125 -15.65 2.16 -6.62
CA VAL A 125 -16.16 0.84 -6.98
C VAL A 125 -17.66 0.80 -6.72
N ALA A 126 -18.41 0.37 -7.73
CA ALA A 126 -19.82 0.00 -7.62
C ALA A 126 -19.96 -1.53 -7.70
N LEU A 127 -20.48 -2.15 -6.64
CA LEU A 127 -20.84 -3.56 -6.60
C LEU A 127 -22.30 -3.71 -7.00
N ILE A 128 -22.53 -4.37 -8.13
CA ILE A 128 -23.84 -4.56 -8.75
C ILE A 128 -24.10 -6.05 -8.96
N TRP A 129 -25.37 -6.43 -9.15
CA TRP A 129 -25.75 -7.81 -9.44
C TRP A 129 -26.40 -7.87 -10.81
N LYS A 130 -25.82 -8.68 -11.69
CA LYS A 130 -26.32 -8.87 -13.04
C LYS A 130 -26.49 -10.36 -13.30
N ASP A 131 -27.68 -10.76 -13.73
CA ASP A 131 -28.01 -12.16 -14.03
C ASP A 131 -27.69 -13.13 -12.88
N GLY A 132 -27.94 -12.69 -11.64
CA GLY A 132 -27.67 -13.47 -10.43
C GLY A 132 -26.18 -13.61 -10.07
N ARG A 133 -25.29 -12.85 -10.72
CA ARG A 133 -23.85 -12.85 -10.44
C ARG A 133 -23.37 -11.48 -9.94
N PRO A 134 -22.53 -11.42 -8.90
CA PRO A 134 -21.92 -10.17 -8.48
C PRO A 134 -20.96 -9.69 -9.57
N GLN A 135 -21.04 -8.40 -9.89
CA GLN A 135 -20.12 -7.69 -10.76
C GLN A 135 -19.63 -6.42 -10.07
N SER A 136 -18.41 -6.02 -10.39
CA SER A 136 -17.85 -4.76 -9.94
C SER A 136 -17.52 -3.87 -11.13
N ARG A 137 -17.83 -2.57 -11.02
CA ARG A 137 -17.34 -1.55 -11.93
C ARG A 137 -16.51 -0.54 -11.15
N CYS A 138 -15.31 -0.25 -11.66
CA CYS A 138 -14.36 0.65 -11.02
C CYS A 138 -14.18 1.89 -11.90
N TYR A 139 -14.19 3.06 -11.27
CA TYR A 139 -14.01 4.37 -11.92
C TYR A 139 -12.81 5.07 -11.28
N SER A 140 -11.78 5.35 -12.08
CA SER A 140 -10.51 5.85 -11.54
C SER A 140 -10.55 7.32 -11.17
N ALA A 141 -10.09 7.65 -9.96
CA ALA A 141 -9.95 9.02 -9.50
C ALA A 141 -8.89 9.78 -10.30
N THR A 142 -7.85 9.10 -10.81
CA THR A 142 -6.85 9.70 -11.70
C THR A 142 -7.47 10.15 -13.02
N LYS A 143 -8.47 9.42 -13.53
CA LYS A 143 -9.12 9.72 -14.81
C LYS A 143 -10.25 10.72 -14.69
N TYR A 144 -11.09 10.59 -13.67
CA TYR A 144 -12.35 11.33 -13.54
C TYR A 144 -12.36 12.33 -12.38
N GLY A 145 -11.26 12.46 -11.63
CA GLY A 145 -11.25 13.13 -10.33
C GLY A 145 -11.94 12.29 -9.26
N LEU A 146 -11.69 12.59 -7.98
CA LEU A 146 -12.27 11.84 -6.87
C LEU A 146 -13.80 11.88 -6.89
N GLU A 147 -14.39 13.08 -7.00
CA GLU A 147 -15.85 13.26 -7.00
C GLU A 147 -16.50 12.83 -8.33
N GLY A 148 -15.84 13.04 -9.48
CA GLY A 148 -16.38 12.59 -10.76
C GLY A 148 -16.43 11.07 -10.86
N ALA A 149 -15.39 10.38 -10.38
CA ALA A 149 -15.40 8.92 -10.26
C ALA A 149 -16.48 8.42 -9.29
N ARG A 150 -16.70 9.12 -8.16
CA ARG A 150 -17.77 8.82 -7.22
C ARG A 150 -19.14 8.89 -7.87
N ALA A 151 -19.44 9.99 -8.56
CA ALA A 151 -20.71 10.20 -9.22
C ALA A 151 -21.00 9.11 -10.27
N LEU A 152 -19.98 8.68 -11.02
CA LEU A 152 -20.11 7.58 -11.99
C LEU A 152 -20.40 6.23 -11.31
N ALA A 153 -19.76 5.95 -10.17
CA ALA A 153 -20.01 4.74 -9.40
C ALA A 153 -21.43 4.72 -8.82
N GLU A 154 -21.89 5.83 -8.23
CA GLU A 154 -23.26 5.98 -7.74
C GLU A 154 -24.28 5.82 -8.88
N ALA A 155 -24.07 6.49 -10.01
CA ALA A 155 -24.94 6.36 -11.18
C ALA A 155 -24.99 4.92 -11.69
N LYS A 156 -23.86 4.21 -11.69
CA LYS A 156 -23.83 2.81 -12.12
C LYS A 156 -24.52 1.87 -11.14
N PHE A 157 -24.41 2.15 -9.85
CA PHE A 157 -25.08 1.37 -8.81
C PHE A 157 -26.60 1.55 -8.85
N ARG A 158 -27.07 2.77 -9.10
CA ARG A 158 -28.52 3.11 -9.23
C ARG A 158 -29.11 2.78 -10.61
N ASP A 159 -28.32 2.21 -11.52
CA ASP A 159 -28.78 1.82 -12.87
C ASP A 159 -29.86 0.72 -12.77
N PRO A 160 -31.11 0.99 -13.19
CA PRO A 160 -32.24 0.07 -13.00
C PRO A 160 -32.09 -1.25 -13.78
N VAL A 161 -31.14 -1.32 -14.72
CA VAL A 161 -30.86 -2.55 -15.49
C VAL A 161 -29.97 -3.51 -14.71
N HIS A 162 -29.18 -3.04 -13.73
CA HIS A 162 -28.16 -3.84 -13.02
C HIS A 162 -28.22 -3.74 -11.48
N GLY A 163 -29.24 -3.10 -10.93
CA GLY A 163 -29.27 -2.70 -9.53
C GLY A 163 -30.36 -3.37 -8.70
N VAL A 164 -30.07 -4.52 -8.08
CA VAL A 164 -30.49 -4.79 -6.69
C VAL A 164 -29.48 -5.74 -6.05
N LEU A 165 -28.83 -5.33 -4.95
CA LEU A 165 -28.16 -6.29 -4.05
C LEU A 165 -29.23 -7.27 -3.54
N PRO A 166 -29.06 -8.60 -3.61
CA PRO A 166 -30.05 -9.51 -3.06
C PRO A 166 -30.23 -9.20 -1.57
N ALA A 167 -31.49 -9.01 -1.15
CA ALA A 167 -31.83 -9.02 0.26
C ALA A 167 -31.22 -10.29 0.85
N ARG A 168 -30.52 -10.15 1.98
CA ARG A 168 -29.70 -11.18 2.61
C ARG A 168 -30.55 -12.40 3.02
N ARG A 169 -30.94 -13.26 2.07
CA ARG A 169 -31.63 -14.53 2.27
C ARG A 169 -31.23 -15.48 1.15
N GLY A 170 -30.48 -16.52 1.53
CA GLY A 170 -30.44 -17.83 0.87
C GLY A 170 -30.01 -17.88 -0.60
N GLY A 171 -28.86 -18.51 -0.86
CA GLY A 171 -28.45 -18.85 -2.22
C GLY A 171 -29.55 -19.63 -2.95
N GLY A 172 -29.98 -19.09 -4.08
CA GLY A 172 -30.91 -19.72 -4.99
C GLY A 172 -30.82 -19.04 -6.36
N THR A 173 -30.46 -19.82 -7.38
CA THR A 173 -30.38 -19.39 -8.78
C THR A 173 -31.71 -18.78 -9.21
N PRO A 174 -31.77 -17.55 -9.76
CA PRO A 174 -33.02 -17.01 -10.30
C PRO A 174 -33.43 -17.83 -11.52
N SER A 175 -34.62 -18.42 -11.45
CA SER A 175 -35.24 -19.12 -12.57
C SER A 175 -35.52 -18.11 -13.69
N ARG A 176 -35.01 -18.38 -14.91
CA ARG A 176 -35.32 -17.57 -16.09
C ARG A 176 -36.84 -17.43 -16.25
N LEU A 177 -37.30 -16.20 -16.40
CA LEU A 177 -38.63 -15.86 -16.90
C LEU A 177 -38.84 -16.58 -18.24
N LYS A 178 -39.74 -17.57 -18.26
CA LYS A 178 -40.36 -18.05 -19.49
C LYS A 178 -41.39 -17.00 -19.89
N THR A 179 -41.15 -16.34 -21.02
CA THR A 179 -42.17 -15.58 -21.76
C THR A 179 -43.25 -16.54 -22.25
N GLY A 180 -44.49 -16.26 -21.87
CA GLY A 180 -45.70 -16.75 -22.52
C GLY A 180 -46.35 -15.63 -23.29
#